data_AF-A0A1F7LUR4-F1
#
_entry.id   AF-A0A1F7LUR4-F1
#
_cell.length_a   1.000
_cell.length_b   1.000
_cell.length_c   1.000
_cell.angle_alpha   90.00
_cell.angle_beta   90.00
_cell.angle_gamma   90.00
#
_symmetry.space_group_name_H-M   'P 1'
#
loop_
_entity.id
_entity.type
_entity.pdbx_description
1 polymer ?
#
loop_
_entity_poly.entity_id
_entity_poly.type
_entity_poly.pdbx_seq_one_letter_code
_entity_poly.pdbx_strand_id
1 'polypeptide(L)'
;MSTAVSTDARIKTVDVSEEMITAHLADGRIISVPLTWSWRLADATPAQRAHYEIIADGHGVHWPDVDEDISMSPCGRAIPPIGLARERTPALSPACLVSAACPDTGTVIWLFGRGASIACGLPWTVPGEWASLPREARIARTRKTLVLEMDRPAIDTSPYRRMLGLLGRRTRAGWRHRFVTNWDTLLEREVNKACPTHCPPWLESTFVYHLNGTVEDPPGNPRRSCFLLESDPVRTRVARLESNVAFHNMIWSDAFVVLGMSFECATDNSLLAALGTAPLPVEGSSWVVLDPDEGALDTVCANVQSTLPGATVIPVPAGFSEWLGRGLPELQHLGVLNAEIGP
;
A
#
# COMPACT_ATOMS: atom_id res chain seq x y z
N MET A 1 27.28 3.46 24.85
CA MET A 1 26.74 4.07 23.62
C MET A 1 27.01 3.11 22.48
N SER A 2 25.96 2.51 21.91
CA SER A 2 26.06 1.74 20.67
C SER A 2 25.21 2.47 19.64
N THR A 3 25.86 3.14 18.71
CA THR A 3 25.22 3.71 17.52
C THR A 3 24.74 2.55 16.66
N ALA A 4 23.43 2.32 16.63
CA ALA A 4 22.82 1.44 15.64
C ALA A 4 23.10 2.04 14.26
N VAL A 5 23.96 1.38 13.48
CA VAL A 5 24.20 1.71 12.08
C VAL A 5 22.88 1.44 11.35
N SER A 6 22.22 2.49 10.89
CA SER A 6 21.14 2.37 9.92
C SER A 6 21.78 1.94 8.60
N THR A 7 21.76 0.64 8.32
CA THR A 7 22.20 0.09 7.03
C THR A 7 21.03 0.14 6.05
N ASP A 8 21.12 1.04 5.08
CA ASP A 8 20.16 1.16 3.99
C ASP A 8 20.22 -0.11 3.10
N ALA A 9 19.12 -0.85 3.06
CA ALA A 9 19.01 -2.12 2.37
C ALA A 9 18.85 -1.87 0.87
N ARG A 10 19.97 -1.81 0.13
CA ARG A 10 19.98 -1.60 -1.32
C ARG A 10 20.45 -2.83 -2.09
N ILE A 11 19.72 -3.22 -3.13
CA ILE A 11 20.09 -4.28 -4.05
C ILE A 11 21.33 -3.84 -4.84
N LYS A 12 22.34 -4.70 -4.84
CA LYS A 12 23.58 -4.52 -5.60
C LYS A 12 23.61 -5.39 -6.85
N THR A 13 23.17 -6.64 -6.73
CA THR A 13 23.08 -7.59 -7.84
C THR A 13 21.94 -8.57 -7.60
N VAL A 14 21.44 -9.17 -8.68
CA VAL A 14 20.49 -10.28 -8.66
C VAL A 14 21.07 -11.45 -9.45
N ASP A 15 20.92 -12.65 -8.91
CA ASP A 15 21.14 -13.92 -9.59
C ASP A 15 19.80 -14.65 -9.71
N VAL A 16 19.52 -15.23 -10.88
CA VAL A 16 18.27 -15.96 -11.12
C VAL A 16 18.61 -17.35 -11.63
N SER A 17 18.42 -18.35 -10.79
CA SER A 17 18.65 -19.76 -11.11
C SER A 17 17.39 -20.41 -11.70
N GLU A 18 17.43 -21.73 -11.89
CA GLU A 18 16.24 -22.50 -12.32
C GLU A 18 15.15 -22.56 -11.23
N GLU A 19 15.52 -22.34 -9.97
CA GLU A 19 14.62 -22.52 -8.83
C GLU A 19 14.43 -21.25 -7.99
N MET A 20 15.38 -20.31 -8.02
CA MET A 20 15.44 -19.19 -7.08
C MET A 20 15.80 -17.86 -7.77
N ILE A 21 15.29 -16.75 -7.23
CA ILE A 21 15.74 -15.38 -7.47
C ILE A 21 16.46 -14.92 -6.21
N THR A 22 17.72 -14.52 -6.33
CA THR A 22 18.60 -14.17 -5.22
C THR A 22 19.14 -12.75 -5.37
N ALA A 23 18.76 -11.85 -4.46
CA ALA A 23 19.28 -10.49 -4.38
C ALA A 23 20.42 -10.40 -3.36
N HIS A 24 21.53 -9.80 -3.78
CA HIS A 24 22.67 -9.47 -2.93
C HIS A 24 22.62 -7.99 -2.56
N LEU A 25 22.64 -7.69 -1.27
CA LEU A 25 22.49 -6.33 -0.77
C LEU A 25 23.84 -5.66 -0.48
N ALA A 26 23.84 -4.33 -0.54
CA ALA A 26 25.02 -3.50 -0.23
C ALA A 26 25.50 -3.65 1.21
N ASP A 27 24.61 -4.03 2.14
CA ASP A 27 24.91 -4.29 3.54
C ASP A 27 25.43 -5.73 3.81
N GLY A 28 25.61 -6.53 2.75
CA GLY A 28 26.13 -7.88 2.83
C GLY A 28 25.07 -8.96 3.07
N ARG A 29 23.80 -8.61 3.24
CA ARG A 29 22.71 -9.59 3.31
C ARG A 29 22.44 -10.22 1.95
N ILE A 30 21.99 -11.47 1.98
CA ILE A 30 21.52 -12.22 0.82
C ILE A 30 20.07 -12.60 1.05
N ILE A 31 19.26 -12.36 0.04
CA ILE A 31 17.83 -12.53 0.09
C ILE A 31 17.43 -13.43 -1.08
N SER A 32 16.80 -14.56 -0.80
CA SER A 32 16.41 -15.52 -1.85
C SER A 32 14.91 -15.82 -1.78
N VAL A 33 14.27 -15.84 -2.94
CA VAL A 33 12.89 -16.27 -3.14
C VAL A 33 12.81 -17.35 -4.21
N PRO A 34 11.81 -18.24 -4.18
CA PRO A 34 11.54 -19.13 -5.30
C PRO A 34 11.28 -18.37 -6.61
N LEU A 35 11.85 -18.84 -7.72
CA LEU A 35 11.60 -18.33 -9.07
C LEU A 35 10.11 -18.39 -9.43
N THR A 36 9.43 -19.44 -8.96
CA THR A 36 7.99 -19.67 -9.15
C THR A 36 7.12 -18.55 -8.59
N TRP A 37 7.68 -17.64 -7.80
CA TRP A 37 6.97 -16.46 -7.34
C TRP A 37 6.72 -15.43 -8.46
N SER A 38 7.48 -15.45 -9.58
CA SER A 38 7.07 -14.78 -10.84
C SER A 38 6.82 -15.86 -11.88
N TRP A 39 5.58 -15.99 -12.33
CA TRP A 39 5.30 -16.80 -13.52
C TRP A 39 6.02 -16.25 -14.75
N ARG A 40 6.21 -14.93 -14.86
CA ARG A 40 6.91 -14.32 -16.00
C ARG A 40 8.38 -14.67 -16.02
N LEU A 41 9.06 -14.66 -14.87
CA LEU A 41 10.45 -15.09 -14.78
C LEU A 41 10.56 -16.61 -14.83
N ALA A 42 9.59 -17.36 -14.30
CA ALA A 42 9.53 -18.82 -14.45
C ALA A 42 9.45 -19.22 -15.92
N ASP A 43 8.66 -18.52 -16.73
CA ASP A 43 8.54 -18.73 -18.18
C ASP A 43 9.65 -18.05 -19.00
N ALA A 44 10.37 -17.10 -18.40
CA ALA A 44 11.46 -16.38 -19.06
C ALA A 44 12.63 -17.32 -19.38
N THR A 45 13.27 -17.09 -20.53
CA THR A 45 14.54 -17.76 -20.86
C THR A 45 15.67 -17.28 -19.93
N PRO A 46 16.75 -18.07 -19.73
CA PRO A 46 17.89 -17.63 -18.95
C PRO A 46 18.49 -16.30 -19.41
N ALA A 47 18.47 -16.02 -20.72
CA ALA A 47 18.92 -14.74 -21.27
C ALA A 47 18.05 -13.56 -20.83
N GLN A 48 16.72 -13.73 -20.84
CA GLN A 48 15.78 -12.70 -20.37
C GLN A 48 15.90 -12.48 -18.86
N ARG A 49 16.12 -13.55 -18.06
CA ARG A 49 16.34 -13.44 -16.61
C ARG A 49 17.65 -12.74 -16.27
N ALA A 50 18.67 -12.87 -17.11
CA ALA A 50 19.96 -12.18 -16.93
C ALA A 50 19.89 -10.70 -17.31
N HIS A 51 18.89 -10.29 -18.09
CA HIS A 51 18.69 -8.90 -18.52
C HIS A 51 17.76 -8.17 -17.53
N TYR A 52 18.37 -7.52 -16.55
CA TYR A 52 17.65 -6.72 -15.54
C TYR A 52 18.31 -5.37 -15.29
N GLU A 53 17.52 -4.46 -14.72
CA GLU A 53 17.93 -3.14 -14.28
C GLU A 53 17.57 -2.96 -12.80
N ILE A 54 18.51 -2.46 -11.99
CA ILE A 54 18.20 -2.08 -10.60
C ILE A 54 17.52 -0.71 -10.62
N ILE A 55 16.34 -0.63 -10.03
CA ILE A 55 15.47 0.56 -10.02
C ILE A 55 15.23 1.07 -8.60
N ALA A 56 14.57 2.23 -8.49
CA ALA A 56 14.17 2.84 -7.21
C ALA A 56 15.33 2.97 -6.20
N ASP A 57 16.49 3.46 -6.65
CA ASP A 57 17.69 3.69 -5.83
C ASP A 57 18.22 2.43 -5.10
N GLY A 58 17.99 1.25 -5.69
CA GLY A 58 18.38 -0.04 -5.10
C GLY A 58 17.24 -0.73 -4.36
N HIS A 59 16.01 -0.21 -4.39
CA HIS A 59 14.85 -0.84 -3.77
C HIS A 59 14.01 -1.67 -4.75
N GLY A 60 14.49 -1.92 -5.97
CA GLY A 60 13.83 -2.86 -6.87
C GLY A 60 14.66 -3.24 -8.08
N VAL A 61 14.10 -4.15 -8.87
CA VAL A 61 14.71 -4.78 -10.03
C VAL A 61 13.64 -4.90 -11.10
N HIS A 62 13.95 -4.44 -12.30
CA HIS A 62 13.09 -4.47 -13.48
C HIS A 62 13.69 -5.42 -14.53
N TRP A 63 12.88 -6.30 -15.08
CA TRP A 63 13.22 -7.15 -16.23
C TRP A 63 12.46 -6.66 -17.47
N PRO A 64 13.09 -5.85 -18.34
CA PRO A 64 12.41 -5.21 -19.46
C PRO A 64 11.88 -6.21 -20.50
N ASP A 65 12.57 -7.33 -20.71
CA ASP A 65 12.21 -8.30 -21.75
C ASP A 65 10.93 -9.08 -21.45
N VAL A 66 10.51 -9.11 -20.18
CA VAL A 66 9.30 -9.80 -19.73
C VAL A 66 8.34 -8.88 -18.98
N ASP A 67 8.64 -7.60 -18.89
CA ASP A 67 7.84 -6.59 -18.19
C ASP A 67 7.51 -7.04 -16.75
N GLU A 68 8.54 -7.45 -16.01
CA GLU A 68 8.42 -7.89 -14.61
C GLU A 68 9.22 -6.99 -13.67
N ASP A 69 8.65 -6.72 -12.49
CA ASP A 69 9.26 -5.90 -11.44
C ASP A 69 9.25 -6.63 -10.10
N ILE A 70 10.40 -6.67 -9.43
CA ILE A 70 10.54 -7.16 -8.05
C ILE A 70 11.13 -6.05 -7.20
N SER A 71 10.43 -5.62 -6.15
CA SER A 71 10.96 -4.62 -5.22
C SER A 71 11.75 -5.27 -4.07
N MET A 72 12.37 -4.49 -3.18
CA MET A 72 12.78 -4.92 -1.84
C MET A 72 12.00 -4.16 -0.76
N SER A 73 11.63 -4.85 0.33
CA SER A 73 11.11 -4.16 1.52
C SER A 73 12.29 -3.55 2.28
N PRO A 74 12.16 -2.33 2.86
CA PRO A 74 13.23 -1.64 3.58
C PRO A 74 13.85 -2.41 4.75
N CYS A 75 13.16 -3.44 5.27
CA CYS A 75 13.69 -4.31 6.31
C CYS A 75 14.62 -5.43 5.79
N GLY A 76 14.90 -5.50 4.48
CA GLY A 76 15.75 -6.53 3.85
C GLY A 76 15.14 -7.92 3.92
N ARG A 77 13.88 -8.03 3.51
CA ARG A 77 13.16 -9.30 3.31
C ARG A 77 12.96 -9.57 1.82
N ALA A 78 12.88 -10.86 1.50
CA ALA A 78 12.69 -11.42 0.17
C ALA A 78 11.28 -11.14 -0.37
N ILE A 79 11.20 -10.71 -1.63
CA ILE A 79 9.97 -10.20 -2.26
C ILE A 79 9.49 -11.18 -3.34
N PRO A 80 8.30 -11.77 -3.21
CA PRO A 80 7.60 -12.38 -4.33
C PRO A 80 7.24 -11.34 -5.39
N PRO A 81 7.53 -11.62 -6.67
CA PRO A 81 6.81 -11.05 -7.80
C PRO A 81 5.30 -11.28 -7.69
N ILE A 82 4.52 -10.40 -8.31
CA ILE A 82 3.07 -10.56 -8.41
C ILE A 82 2.75 -11.14 -9.78
N GLY A 83 2.30 -12.39 -9.78
CA GLY A 83 1.29 -12.81 -10.71
C GLY A 83 0.41 -13.87 -10.09
N LEU A 84 -0.90 -13.69 -10.32
CA LEU A 84 -1.97 -14.58 -9.87
C LEU A 84 -1.52 -16.03 -9.97
N ALA A 85 -1.24 -16.64 -8.81
CA ALA A 85 -1.01 -18.06 -8.68
C ALA A 85 -2.25 -18.75 -9.26
N ARG A 86 -2.10 -19.28 -10.48
CA ARG A 86 -3.22 -19.90 -11.18
C ARG A 86 -3.59 -21.24 -10.55
N GLU A 87 -2.75 -21.75 -9.66
CA GLU A 87 -2.98 -22.96 -8.90
C GLU A 87 -2.40 -22.80 -7.49
N ARG A 88 -3.12 -23.35 -6.51
CA ARG A 88 -2.71 -23.41 -5.09
C ARG A 88 -1.26 -23.86 -5.01
N THR A 89 -0.36 -22.95 -4.66
CA THR A 89 1.01 -23.31 -4.30
C THR A 89 0.92 -24.25 -3.10
N PRO A 90 1.56 -25.44 -3.11
CA PRO A 90 1.59 -26.29 -1.93
C PRO A 90 2.22 -25.49 -0.78
N ALA A 91 1.59 -25.58 0.39
CA ALA A 91 1.99 -24.84 1.59
C ALA A 91 3.50 -24.93 1.79
N LEU A 92 4.18 -23.77 1.78
CA LEU A 92 5.58 -23.70 2.16
C LEU A 92 5.72 -24.18 3.61
N SER A 93 6.70 -25.06 3.85
CA SER A 93 7.05 -25.49 5.21
C SER A 93 7.37 -24.26 6.08
N PRO A 94 6.83 -24.16 7.32
CA PRO A 94 7.06 -23.04 8.23
C PRO A 94 8.53 -22.73 8.52
N ALA A 95 9.44 -23.66 8.22
CA ALA A 95 10.85 -23.57 8.55
C ALA A 95 11.65 -22.56 7.69
N CYS A 96 11.18 -22.15 6.51
CA CYS A 96 11.90 -21.19 5.64
C CYS A 96 11.56 -19.71 5.89
N LEU A 97 10.55 -19.40 6.73
CA LEU A 97 10.09 -18.03 6.98
C LEU A 97 10.52 -17.46 8.34
N VAL A 98 11.49 -18.09 9.02
CA VAL A 98 11.99 -17.60 10.30
C VAL A 98 12.99 -16.46 10.08
N SER A 99 12.48 -15.24 9.89
CA SER A 99 13.12 -14.07 10.47
C SER A 99 12.37 -13.77 11.75
N ALA A 100 13.06 -13.97 12.88
CA ALA A 100 12.54 -13.68 14.22
C ALA A 100 11.73 -12.40 14.20
N ALA A 101 10.44 -12.49 14.54
CA ALA A 101 9.65 -11.31 14.86
C ALA A 101 10.47 -10.51 15.88
N CYS A 102 10.90 -9.30 15.51
CA CYS A 102 11.42 -8.36 16.48
C CYS A 102 10.15 -7.73 17.08
N PRO A 103 9.76 -8.08 18.32
CA PRO A 103 8.45 -7.72 18.87
C PRO A 103 8.21 -6.20 19.01
N ASP A 104 9.23 -5.38 18.70
CA ASP A 104 9.23 -3.93 18.85
C ASP A 104 9.25 -3.15 17.52
N THR A 105 9.21 -3.82 16.35
CA THR A 105 9.15 -3.15 15.04
C THR A 105 7.96 -3.62 14.22
N GLY A 106 7.28 -2.70 13.54
CA GLY A 106 6.13 -3.03 12.72
C GLY A 106 5.78 -1.95 11.70
N THR A 107 4.90 -2.28 10.77
CA THR A 107 4.44 -1.36 9.74
C THR A 107 2.92 -1.26 9.70
N VAL A 108 2.44 -0.04 9.51
CA VAL A 108 1.01 0.25 9.36
C VAL A 108 0.74 0.83 7.98
N ILE A 109 -0.15 0.18 7.24
CA ILE A 109 -0.67 0.73 5.98
C ILE A 109 -2.00 1.42 6.23
N TRP A 110 -2.11 2.65 5.75
CA TRP A 110 -3.36 3.38 5.71
C TRP A 110 -3.95 3.29 4.31
N LEU A 111 -5.16 2.75 4.21
CA LEU A 111 -5.97 2.65 3.02
C LEU A 111 -7.04 3.74 3.08
N PHE A 112 -6.79 4.86 2.39
CA PHE A 112 -7.70 6.00 2.35
C PHE A 112 -8.72 5.84 1.23
N GLY A 113 -9.97 5.67 1.65
CA GLY A 113 -11.13 5.63 0.79
C GLY A 113 -11.80 6.99 0.63
N ARG A 114 -13.03 6.92 0.10
CA ARG A 114 -13.92 8.07 -0.11
C ARG A 114 -14.21 8.83 1.18
N GLY A 115 -14.32 8.12 2.31
CA GLY A 115 -14.60 8.73 3.61
C GLY A 115 -13.54 9.76 4.02
N ALA A 116 -12.27 9.55 3.64
CA ALA A 116 -11.19 10.48 3.93
C ALA A 116 -11.31 11.78 3.12
N SER A 117 -11.63 11.68 1.82
CA SER A 117 -11.87 12.86 0.96
C SER A 117 -13.12 13.62 1.42
N ILE A 118 -14.19 12.92 1.80
CA ILE A 118 -15.42 13.53 2.37
C ILE A 118 -15.12 14.30 3.66
N ALA A 119 -14.29 13.74 4.55
CA ALA A 119 -13.86 14.43 5.76
C ALA A 119 -13.09 15.73 5.47
N CYS A 120 -12.49 15.85 4.29
CA CYS A 120 -11.83 17.06 3.82
C CYS A 120 -12.76 18.01 3.04
N GLY A 121 -14.07 17.74 3.00
CA GLY A 121 -15.04 18.55 2.26
C GLY A 121 -15.12 18.23 0.76
N LEU A 122 -14.59 17.08 0.31
CA LEU A 122 -14.62 16.64 -1.09
C LEU A 122 -15.60 15.47 -1.31
N PRO A 123 -16.93 15.71 -1.41
CA PRO A 123 -17.92 14.66 -1.67
C PRO A 123 -18.05 14.29 -3.15
N TRP A 124 -17.24 14.87 -4.04
CA TRP A 124 -17.38 14.74 -5.49
C TRP A 124 -17.33 13.28 -5.97
N THR A 125 -18.34 12.79 -6.68
CA THR A 125 -18.36 11.47 -7.36
C THR A 125 -18.38 11.66 -8.88
N VAL A 126 -18.03 10.60 -9.62
CA VAL A 126 -18.22 10.61 -11.09
C VAL A 126 -19.73 10.72 -11.37
N PRO A 127 -20.19 11.78 -12.06
CA PRO A 127 -21.61 11.95 -12.32
C PRO A 127 -22.18 10.82 -13.19
N GLY A 128 -23.35 10.30 -12.83
CA GLY A 128 -23.97 9.16 -13.49
C GLY A 128 -24.28 9.41 -14.97
N GLU A 129 -24.53 10.66 -15.36
CA GLU A 129 -24.78 11.04 -16.75
C GLU A 129 -23.54 10.88 -17.64
N TRP A 130 -22.34 10.70 -17.08
CA TRP A 130 -21.13 10.44 -17.85
C TRP A 130 -20.99 8.97 -18.25
N ALA A 131 -21.84 8.06 -17.75
CA ALA A 131 -21.77 6.63 -18.05
C ALA A 131 -21.84 6.31 -19.55
N SER A 132 -22.51 7.16 -20.34
CA SER A 132 -22.64 7.01 -21.80
C SER A 132 -21.40 7.46 -22.59
N LEU A 133 -20.47 8.17 -21.95
CA LEU A 133 -19.27 8.67 -22.61
C LEU A 133 -18.25 7.52 -22.83
N PRO A 134 -17.44 7.59 -23.91
CA PRO A 134 -16.30 6.69 -24.07
C PRO A 134 -15.38 6.73 -22.83
N ARG A 135 -14.78 5.58 -22.47
CA ARG A 135 -13.92 5.44 -21.27
C ARG A 135 -12.86 6.54 -21.15
N GLU A 136 -12.11 6.80 -22.22
CA GLU A 136 -11.05 7.82 -22.21
C GLU A 136 -11.62 9.25 -22.02
N ALA A 137 -12.81 9.53 -22.55
CA ALA A 137 -13.49 10.81 -22.32
C ALA A 137 -13.97 10.95 -20.87
N ARG A 138 -14.43 9.85 -20.24
CA ARG A 138 -14.76 9.83 -18.80
C ARG A 138 -13.51 10.12 -17.96
N ILE A 139 -12.40 9.45 -18.24
CA ILE A 139 -11.13 9.67 -17.52
C ILE A 139 -10.65 11.11 -17.66
N ALA A 140 -10.59 11.64 -18.89
CA ALA A 140 -10.17 13.02 -19.13
C ALA A 140 -11.05 14.03 -18.39
N ARG A 141 -12.37 13.82 -18.37
CA ARG A 141 -13.32 14.69 -17.68
C ARG A 141 -13.23 14.57 -16.17
N THR A 142 -13.07 13.37 -15.63
CA THR A 142 -12.83 13.10 -14.21
C THR A 142 -11.57 13.82 -13.74
N ARG A 143 -10.44 13.65 -14.44
CA ARG A 143 -9.18 14.32 -14.09
C ARG A 143 -9.34 15.84 -14.03
N LYS A 144 -9.89 16.43 -15.09
CA LYS A 144 -10.10 17.88 -15.16
C LYS A 144 -11.02 18.38 -14.04
N THR A 145 -12.11 17.67 -13.79
CA THR A 145 -13.11 18.12 -12.82
C THR A 145 -12.59 17.96 -11.40
N LEU A 146 -12.03 16.81 -11.05
CA LEU A 146 -11.56 16.53 -9.69
C LEU A 146 -10.42 17.48 -9.27
N VAL A 147 -9.51 17.84 -10.19
CA VAL A 147 -8.49 18.87 -9.93
C VAL A 147 -9.14 20.21 -9.50
N LEU A 148 -10.17 20.66 -10.22
CA LEU A 148 -10.88 21.89 -9.88
C LEU A 148 -11.67 21.77 -8.57
N GLU A 149 -12.24 20.60 -8.26
CA GLU A 149 -12.96 20.36 -7.01
C GLU A 149 -12.02 20.38 -5.80
N MET A 150 -10.83 19.79 -5.92
CA MET A 150 -9.80 19.79 -4.88
C MET A 150 -9.29 21.19 -4.53
N ASP A 151 -9.33 22.13 -5.47
CA ASP A 151 -8.85 23.51 -5.28
C ASP A 151 -9.96 24.48 -4.81
N ARG A 152 -11.16 23.97 -4.52
CA ARG A 152 -12.25 24.83 -4.02
C ARG A 152 -11.94 25.39 -2.62
N PRO A 153 -12.34 26.63 -2.30
CA PRO A 153 -12.11 27.22 -0.98
C PRO A 153 -12.75 26.47 0.21
N ALA A 154 -13.75 25.63 -0.07
CA ALA A 154 -14.43 24.82 0.94
C ALA A 154 -13.65 23.56 1.36
N ILE A 155 -12.59 23.21 0.64
CA ILE A 155 -11.75 22.04 0.95
C ILE A 155 -10.90 22.33 2.19
N ASP A 156 -11.02 21.47 3.20
CA ASP A 156 -10.24 21.54 4.44
C ASP A 156 -9.42 20.27 4.66
N THR A 157 -8.11 20.35 4.43
CA THR A 157 -7.17 19.24 4.66
C THR A 157 -6.68 19.15 6.11
N SER A 158 -7.29 19.89 7.06
CA SER A 158 -6.95 19.81 8.49
C SER A 158 -6.99 18.39 9.08
N PRO A 159 -7.87 17.45 8.66
CA PRO A 159 -7.83 16.07 9.16
C PRO A 159 -6.49 15.38 8.88
N TYR A 160 -5.96 15.50 7.66
CA TYR A 160 -4.64 14.94 7.31
C TYR A 160 -3.51 15.60 8.09
N ARG A 161 -3.52 16.94 8.23
CA ARG A 161 -2.50 17.65 9.04
C ARG A 161 -2.52 17.19 10.49
N ARG A 162 -3.71 17.05 11.07
CA ARG A 162 -3.88 16.54 12.44
C ARG A 162 -3.38 15.12 12.57
N MET A 163 -3.71 14.24 11.62
CA MET A 163 -3.22 12.86 11.58
C MET A 163 -1.68 12.83 11.54
N LEU A 164 -1.05 13.49 10.57
CA LEU A 164 0.42 13.52 10.44
C LEU A 164 1.08 14.05 11.72
N GLY A 165 0.49 15.06 12.36
CA GLY A 165 0.97 15.57 13.64
C GLY A 165 0.82 14.57 14.79
N LEU A 166 -0.27 13.81 14.86
CA LEU A 166 -0.47 12.75 15.86
C LEU A 166 0.52 11.62 15.67
N LEU A 167 0.68 11.12 14.44
CA LEU A 167 1.64 10.06 14.11
C LEU A 167 3.05 10.52 14.44
N GLY A 168 3.46 11.69 13.97
CA GLY A 168 4.81 12.17 14.21
C GLY A 168 5.20 12.38 15.68
N ARG A 169 4.23 12.65 16.55
CA ARG A 169 4.47 12.78 18.00
C ARG A 169 4.37 11.47 18.76
N ARG A 170 3.55 10.52 18.28
CA ARG A 170 3.11 9.37 19.09
C ARG A 170 3.56 8.02 18.56
N THR A 171 3.97 7.90 17.30
CA THR A 171 4.44 6.61 16.76
C THR A 171 5.60 6.07 17.60
N ARG A 172 5.43 4.84 18.09
CA ARG A 172 6.44 4.16 18.90
C ARG A 172 7.68 3.89 18.06
N ALA A 173 8.86 3.99 18.67
CA ALA A 173 10.11 3.68 17.98
C ALA A 173 10.06 2.24 17.41
N GLY A 174 10.47 2.08 16.14
CA GLY A 174 10.39 0.82 15.42
C GLY A 174 9.14 0.66 14.55
N TRP A 175 8.10 1.49 14.76
CA TRP A 175 6.92 1.50 13.91
C TRP A 175 7.03 2.52 12.78
N ARG A 176 6.56 2.13 11.60
CA ARG A 176 6.51 3.01 10.42
C ARG A 176 5.16 2.98 9.71
N HIS A 177 4.76 4.13 9.16
CA HIS A 177 3.52 4.27 8.42
C HIS A 177 3.77 4.34 6.90
N ARG A 178 2.82 3.83 6.13
CA ARG A 178 2.72 3.99 4.67
C ARG A 178 1.30 4.41 4.30
N PHE A 179 1.18 5.21 3.25
CA PHE A 179 -0.09 5.79 2.85
C PHE A 179 -0.48 5.36 1.44
N VAL A 180 -1.73 4.92 1.30
CA VAL A 180 -2.33 4.52 0.02
C VAL A 180 -3.66 5.25 -0.11
N THR A 181 -3.87 5.94 -1.22
CA THR A 181 -5.06 6.77 -1.46
C THR A 181 -5.70 6.51 -2.82
N ASN A 182 -6.84 7.17 -3.03
CA ASN A 182 -7.64 7.14 -4.27
C ASN A 182 -7.12 8.15 -5.32
N TRP A 183 -7.97 8.60 -6.24
CA TRP A 183 -7.58 9.45 -7.36
C TRP A 183 -7.14 10.87 -6.97
N ASP A 184 -7.61 11.40 -5.85
CA ASP A 184 -7.29 12.75 -5.38
C ASP A 184 -5.90 12.81 -4.74
N THR A 185 -5.28 14.00 -4.76
CA THR A 185 -3.92 14.23 -4.23
C THR A 185 -3.92 15.04 -2.93
N LEU A 186 -5.05 15.15 -2.22
CA LEU A 186 -5.14 15.97 -1.01
C LEU A 186 -4.17 15.50 0.08
N LEU A 187 -4.12 14.19 0.32
CA LEU A 187 -3.16 13.59 1.26
C LEU A 187 -1.71 13.76 0.79
N GLU A 188 -1.43 13.49 -0.49
CA GLU A 188 -0.09 13.64 -1.07
C GLU A 188 0.44 15.06 -0.89
N ARG A 189 -0.40 16.07 -1.18
CA ARG A 189 -0.07 17.49 -0.97
C ARG A 189 0.26 17.80 0.50
N GLU A 190 -0.46 17.23 1.46
CA GLU A 190 -0.18 17.45 2.89
C GLU A 190 1.09 16.72 3.37
N VAL A 191 1.34 15.49 2.89
CA VAL A 191 2.57 14.76 3.20
C VAL A 191 3.79 15.51 2.65
N ASN A 192 3.72 15.99 1.40
CA ASN A 192 4.79 16.77 0.76
C ASN A 192 5.05 18.10 1.50
N LYS A 193 4.01 18.77 2.00
CA LYS A 193 4.16 19.98 2.85
C LYS A 193 4.81 19.66 4.20
N ALA A 194 4.43 18.56 4.82
CA ALA A 194 4.93 18.18 6.15
C ALA A 194 6.37 17.65 6.11
N CYS A 195 6.76 16.99 5.02
CA CYS A 195 8.05 16.30 4.88
C CYS A 195 8.76 16.67 3.56
N PRO A 196 9.13 17.94 3.32
CA PRO A 196 9.57 18.41 2.01
C PRO A 196 10.97 17.89 1.59
N THR A 197 11.83 17.55 2.55
CA THR A 197 13.24 17.23 2.28
C THR A 197 13.74 15.96 2.95
N HIS A 198 13.03 15.43 3.94
CA HIS A 198 13.48 14.29 4.74
C HIS A 198 12.28 13.46 5.20
N CYS A 199 12.37 12.14 5.02
CA CYS A 199 11.36 11.21 5.53
C CYS A 199 11.59 10.98 7.04
N PRO A 200 10.64 11.35 7.92
CA PRO A 200 10.84 11.22 9.36
C PRO A 200 10.84 9.74 9.81
N PRO A 201 11.43 9.39 10.97
CA PRO A 201 11.60 7.99 11.38
C PRO A 201 10.32 7.17 11.55
N TRP A 202 9.18 7.83 11.77
CA TRP A 202 7.86 7.21 11.92
C TRP A 202 7.15 6.97 10.58
N LEU A 203 7.68 7.51 9.48
CA LEU A 203 7.16 7.34 8.13
C LEU A 203 8.15 6.52 7.32
N GLU A 204 7.68 5.52 6.58
CA GLU A 204 8.60 4.72 5.75
C GLU A 204 9.05 5.50 4.51
N SER A 205 8.11 6.19 3.87
CA SER A 205 8.34 6.97 2.67
C SER A 205 7.37 8.13 2.63
N THR A 206 7.81 9.28 2.10
CA THR A 206 6.93 10.42 1.78
C THR A 206 6.07 10.15 0.55
N PHE A 207 6.34 9.07 -0.19
CA PHE A 207 5.55 8.67 -1.34
C PHE A 207 4.19 8.13 -0.91
N VAL A 208 3.12 8.74 -1.42
CA VAL A 208 1.74 8.26 -1.26
C VAL A 208 1.37 7.43 -2.49
N TYR A 209 0.95 6.19 -2.29
CA TYR A 209 0.62 5.29 -3.39
C TYR A 209 -0.83 5.49 -3.86
N HIS A 210 -1.04 5.58 -5.16
CA HIS A 210 -2.36 5.67 -5.78
C HIS A 210 -2.69 4.37 -6.51
N LEU A 211 -3.31 3.40 -5.85
CA LEU A 211 -3.55 2.07 -6.45
C LEU A 211 -4.41 2.10 -7.71
N ASN A 212 -5.30 3.10 -7.80
CA ASN A 212 -6.29 3.24 -8.87
C ASN A 212 -5.92 4.41 -9.82
N GLY A 213 -4.67 4.88 -9.74
CA GLY A 213 -4.13 6.05 -10.44
C GLY A 213 -4.46 7.36 -9.74
N THR A 214 -3.85 8.45 -10.21
CA THR A 214 -4.05 9.82 -9.69
C THR A 214 -4.47 10.77 -10.81
N VAL A 215 -5.16 11.86 -10.46
CA VAL A 215 -5.61 12.86 -11.44
C VAL A 215 -4.53 13.79 -11.95
N GLU A 216 -3.44 13.99 -11.19
CA GLU A 216 -2.42 14.99 -11.49
C GLU A 216 -1.22 14.45 -12.28
N ASP A 217 -1.11 13.13 -12.45
CA ASP A 217 0.01 12.55 -13.21
C ASP A 217 -0.11 12.78 -14.73
N PRO A 218 1.04 13.01 -15.40
CA PRO A 218 1.08 13.04 -16.85
C PRO A 218 0.69 11.67 -17.44
N PRO A 219 -0.10 11.64 -18.52
CA PRO A 219 -0.53 10.40 -19.15
C PRO A 219 0.68 9.63 -19.68
N GLY A 220 0.70 8.32 -19.44
CA GLY A 220 1.70 7.41 -19.99
C GLY A 220 2.97 7.23 -19.14
N ASN A 221 3.03 7.72 -17.90
CA ASN A 221 4.12 7.36 -16.99
C ASN A 221 4.01 5.86 -16.61
N PRO A 222 4.93 4.99 -17.06
CA PRO A 222 4.82 3.54 -16.84
C PRO A 222 5.02 3.16 -15.37
N ARG A 223 5.57 4.05 -14.55
CA ARG A 223 5.84 3.81 -13.13
C ARG A 223 4.63 4.02 -12.24
N ARG A 224 3.61 4.75 -12.72
CA ARG A 224 2.40 5.08 -11.96
C ARG A 224 1.29 4.07 -12.26
N SER A 225 0.40 3.87 -11.30
CA SER A 225 -0.75 2.98 -11.49
C SER A 225 -1.65 3.46 -12.62
N CYS A 226 -2.29 2.52 -13.32
CA CYS A 226 -3.29 2.86 -14.32
C CYS A 226 -4.45 3.62 -13.68
N PHE A 227 -4.96 4.64 -14.38
CA PHE A 227 -6.20 5.29 -13.97
C PHE A 227 -7.38 4.35 -14.23
N LEU A 228 -7.92 3.78 -13.15
CA LEU A 228 -9.03 2.81 -13.19
C LEU A 228 -10.31 3.51 -12.75
N LEU A 229 -11.38 3.39 -13.54
CA LEU A 229 -12.72 3.81 -13.14
C LEU A 229 -13.37 2.73 -12.27
N GLU A 230 -14.27 3.10 -11.36
CA GLU A 230 -15.05 2.14 -10.55
C GLU A 230 -15.83 1.13 -11.41
N SER A 231 -16.24 1.54 -12.62
CA SER A 231 -16.94 0.70 -13.60
C SER A 231 -16.03 -0.20 -14.43
N ASP A 232 -14.71 -0.07 -14.32
CA ASP A 232 -13.79 -0.84 -15.16
C ASP A 232 -13.81 -2.32 -14.74
N PRO A 233 -13.78 -3.27 -15.70
CA PRO A 233 -13.70 -4.67 -15.36
C PRO A 233 -12.30 -4.99 -14.80
N VAL A 234 -12.23 -6.00 -13.93
CA VAL A 234 -10.98 -6.45 -13.25
C VAL A 234 -9.80 -6.61 -14.20
N ARG A 235 -10.04 -7.16 -15.40
CA ARG A 235 -9.01 -7.37 -16.46
C ARG A 235 -8.34 -6.09 -16.97
N THR A 236 -8.91 -4.91 -16.70
CA THR A 236 -8.33 -3.61 -17.06
C THR A 236 -7.13 -3.26 -16.17
N ARG A 237 -7.02 -3.93 -15.02
CA ARG A 237 -5.88 -3.79 -14.12
C ARG A 237 -4.66 -4.43 -14.78
N VAL A 238 -3.73 -3.58 -15.17
CA VAL A 238 -2.41 -3.98 -15.65
C VAL A 238 -1.42 -3.75 -14.52
N ALA A 239 -0.51 -4.70 -14.31
CA ALA A 239 0.56 -4.54 -13.34
C ALA A 239 1.39 -3.29 -13.68
N ARG A 240 1.55 -2.41 -12.70
CA ARG A 240 2.40 -1.20 -12.78
C ARG A 240 3.27 -1.14 -11.54
N LEU A 241 4.45 -0.54 -11.67
CA LEU A 241 5.43 -0.44 -10.59
C LEU A 241 4.81 0.06 -9.28
N GLU A 242 4.12 1.21 -9.29
CA GLU A 242 3.46 1.78 -8.10
C GLU A 242 2.46 0.80 -7.46
N SER A 243 1.55 0.22 -8.24
CA SER A 243 0.56 -0.73 -7.74
C SER A 243 1.18 -2.02 -7.20
N ASN A 244 2.26 -2.49 -7.82
CA ASN A 244 2.97 -3.70 -7.40
C ASN A 244 3.71 -3.46 -6.09
N VAL A 245 4.43 -2.34 -5.98
CA VAL A 245 5.13 -1.94 -4.75
C VAL A 245 4.14 -1.74 -3.61
N ALA A 246 3.01 -1.08 -3.87
CA ALA A 246 1.96 -0.88 -2.87
C ALA A 246 1.37 -2.20 -2.38
N PHE A 247 0.98 -3.10 -3.28
CA PHE A 247 0.45 -4.42 -2.92
C PHE A 247 1.48 -5.24 -2.15
N HIS A 248 2.74 -5.19 -2.56
CA HIS A 248 3.79 -5.92 -1.90
C HIS A 248 4.03 -5.40 -0.47
N ASN A 249 4.01 -4.09 -0.26
CA ASN A 249 4.05 -3.51 1.08
C ASN A 249 2.90 -4.04 1.95
N MET A 250 1.71 -4.25 1.37
CA MET A 250 0.55 -4.80 2.09
C MET A 250 0.76 -6.21 2.58
N ILE A 251 1.26 -7.12 1.74
CA ILE A 251 1.46 -8.52 2.14
C ILE A 251 2.31 -8.64 3.42
N TRP A 252 3.27 -7.74 3.62
CA TRP A 252 4.20 -7.77 4.75
C TRP A 252 3.87 -6.83 5.91
N SER A 253 2.69 -6.20 5.90
CA SER A 253 2.32 -5.24 6.95
C SER A 253 1.68 -5.89 8.16
N ASP A 254 2.01 -5.36 9.34
CA ASP A 254 1.55 -5.88 10.63
C ASP A 254 0.18 -5.32 11.00
N ALA A 255 -0.13 -4.10 10.55
CA ALA A 255 -1.42 -3.49 10.77
C ALA A 255 -1.91 -2.67 9.57
N PHE A 256 -3.23 -2.51 9.52
CA PHE A 256 -3.94 -1.76 8.50
C PHE A 256 -4.91 -0.80 9.17
N VAL A 257 -5.04 0.39 8.58
CA VAL A 257 -6.10 1.34 8.89
C VAL A 257 -6.90 1.56 7.62
N VAL A 258 -8.19 1.27 7.64
CA VAL A 258 -9.09 1.45 6.49
C VAL A 258 -10.05 2.58 6.80
N LEU A 259 -10.10 3.59 5.93
CA LEU A 259 -10.91 4.80 6.13
C LEU A 259 -11.92 4.97 5.00
N GLY A 260 -13.19 4.60 5.24
CA GLY A 260 -14.28 4.79 4.28
C GLY A 260 -14.01 4.19 2.90
N MET A 261 -13.46 2.97 2.88
CA MET A 261 -13.38 2.10 1.70
C MET A 261 -14.39 0.99 1.84
N SER A 262 -15.26 0.79 0.83
CA SER A 262 -16.30 -0.23 0.89
C SER A 262 -15.82 -1.63 0.48
N PHE A 263 -14.71 -1.74 -0.26
CA PHE A 263 -14.29 -2.98 -0.94
C PHE A 263 -15.35 -3.62 -1.86
N GLU A 264 -16.40 -2.87 -2.22
CA GLU A 264 -17.52 -3.37 -3.04
C GLU A 264 -17.25 -3.22 -4.53
N CYS A 265 -16.47 -2.20 -4.93
CA CYS A 265 -16.14 -2.03 -6.34
C CYS A 265 -15.20 -3.16 -6.79
N ALA A 266 -15.29 -3.53 -8.07
CA ALA A 266 -14.50 -4.63 -8.64
C ALA A 266 -12.99 -4.45 -8.38
N THR A 267 -12.53 -3.21 -8.34
CA THR A 267 -11.13 -2.83 -8.12
C THR A 267 -10.65 -3.15 -6.71
N ASP A 268 -11.43 -2.77 -5.70
CA ASP A 268 -11.07 -2.95 -4.29
C ASP A 268 -11.31 -4.39 -3.83
N ASN A 269 -12.38 -5.02 -4.32
CA ASN A 269 -12.63 -6.45 -4.08
C ASN A 269 -11.46 -7.30 -4.60
N SER A 270 -10.94 -6.98 -5.80
CA SER A 270 -9.78 -7.67 -6.36
C SER A 270 -8.52 -7.49 -5.52
N LEU A 271 -8.35 -6.34 -4.86
CA LEU A 271 -7.22 -6.11 -3.95
C LEU A 271 -7.31 -7.02 -2.74
N LEU A 272 -8.47 -7.07 -2.08
CA LEU A 272 -8.67 -7.88 -0.89
C LEU A 272 -8.55 -9.38 -1.22
N ALA A 273 -9.18 -9.82 -2.32
CA ALA A 273 -9.05 -11.19 -2.82
C ALA A 273 -7.59 -11.57 -3.09
N ALA A 274 -6.80 -10.67 -3.68
CA ALA A 274 -5.38 -10.91 -3.90
C ALA A 274 -4.60 -11.05 -2.57
N LEU A 275 -4.91 -10.24 -1.54
CA LEU A 275 -4.29 -10.38 -0.22
C LEU A 275 -4.61 -11.73 0.43
N GLY A 276 -5.83 -12.24 0.31
CA GLY A 276 -6.22 -13.56 0.82
C GLY A 276 -5.54 -14.74 0.13
N THR A 277 -4.90 -14.51 -1.02
CA THR A 277 -4.10 -15.55 -1.73
C THR A 277 -2.60 -15.50 -1.41
N ALA A 278 -2.13 -14.48 -0.68
CA ALA A 278 -0.72 -14.29 -0.36
C ALA A 278 -0.31 -15.05 0.92
N PRO A 279 0.92 -15.59 1.00
CA PRO A 279 1.42 -16.22 2.22
C PRO A 279 1.59 -15.21 3.38
N LEU A 280 1.60 -15.72 4.62
CA LEU A 280 1.94 -15.01 5.87
C LEU A 280 3.11 -14.02 5.63
N PRO A 281 3.04 -12.73 6.04
CA PRO A 281 2.53 -12.24 7.34
C PRO A 281 1.12 -11.62 7.41
N VAL A 282 0.52 -11.19 6.30
CA VAL A 282 -0.76 -10.43 6.33
C VAL A 282 -1.92 -11.18 7.02
N GLU A 283 -1.90 -12.50 6.99
CA GLU A 283 -2.89 -13.34 7.69
C GLU A 283 -2.92 -13.11 9.20
N GLY A 284 -1.80 -12.69 9.82
CA GLY A 284 -1.74 -12.39 11.27
C GLY A 284 -1.88 -10.92 11.61
N SER A 285 -2.27 -10.09 10.64
CA SER A 285 -2.29 -8.62 10.80
C SER A 285 -3.51 -8.11 11.56
N SER A 286 -3.41 -6.88 12.08
CA SER A 286 -4.51 -6.18 12.74
C SER A 286 -5.12 -5.11 11.83
N TRP A 287 -6.44 -5.10 11.67
CA TRP A 287 -7.17 -4.20 10.78
C TRP A 287 -8.09 -3.28 11.58
N VAL A 288 -7.76 -1.99 11.66
CA VAL A 288 -8.64 -0.96 12.22
C VAL A 288 -9.50 -0.43 11.08
N VAL A 289 -10.80 -0.72 11.10
CA VAL A 289 -11.74 -0.32 10.04
C VAL A 289 -12.62 0.79 10.56
N LEU A 290 -12.66 1.90 9.83
CA LEU A 290 -13.37 3.11 10.20
C LEU A 290 -14.43 3.47 9.18
N ASP A 291 -15.67 3.47 9.63
CA ASP A 291 -16.81 3.97 8.87
C ASP A 291 -17.91 4.47 9.84
N PRO A 292 -18.48 5.67 9.63
CA PRO A 292 -19.61 6.14 10.43
C PRO A 292 -20.92 5.40 10.11
N ASP A 293 -21.03 4.73 8.97
CA ASP A 293 -22.19 3.89 8.65
C ASP A 293 -21.96 2.46 9.18
N GLU A 294 -22.76 2.06 10.17
CA GLU A 294 -22.61 0.75 10.82
C GLU A 294 -22.80 -0.42 9.84
N GLY A 295 -23.68 -0.29 8.85
CA GLY A 295 -23.91 -1.35 7.86
C GLY A 295 -22.74 -1.54 6.91
N ALA A 296 -22.15 -0.44 6.43
CA ALA A 296 -20.92 -0.46 5.65
C ALA A 296 -19.74 -0.98 6.48
N LEU A 297 -19.62 -0.55 7.74
CA LEU A 297 -18.59 -1.02 8.67
C LEU A 297 -18.63 -2.54 8.85
N ASP A 298 -19.81 -3.09 9.15
CA ASP A 298 -20.02 -4.52 9.34
C ASP A 298 -19.67 -5.31 8.07
N THR A 299 -20.07 -4.78 6.91
CA THR A 299 -19.79 -5.39 5.60
C THR A 299 -18.30 -5.45 5.32
N VAL A 300 -17.57 -4.35 5.53
CA VAL A 300 -16.12 -4.30 5.32
C VAL A 300 -15.40 -5.24 6.29
N CYS A 301 -15.78 -5.21 7.57
CA CYS A 301 -15.21 -6.09 8.58
C CYS A 301 -15.42 -7.57 8.23
N ALA A 302 -16.63 -7.95 7.80
CA ALA A 302 -16.94 -9.31 7.38
C ALA A 302 -16.14 -9.73 6.13
N ASN A 303 -15.95 -8.82 5.17
CA ASN A 303 -15.15 -9.09 3.96
C ASN A 303 -13.68 -9.33 4.31
N VAL A 304 -13.09 -8.50 5.18
CA VAL A 304 -11.71 -8.70 5.65
C VAL A 304 -11.60 -10.02 6.41
N GLN A 305 -12.48 -10.28 7.37
CA GLN A 305 -12.43 -11.49 8.20
C GLN A 305 -12.63 -12.78 7.40
N SER A 306 -13.50 -12.77 6.39
CA SER A 306 -13.72 -13.94 5.52
C SER A 306 -12.56 -14.20 4.57
N THR A 307 -11.86 -13.14 4.14
CA THR A 307 -10.72 -13.23 3.23
C THR A 307 -9.41 -13.55 3.95
N LEU A 308 -9.25 -13.05 5.19
CA LEU A 308 -8.09 -13.24 6.06
C LEU A 308 -8.56 -13.76 7.43
N PRO A 309 -8.88 -15.06 7.57
CA PRO A 309 -9.44 -15.62 8.80
C PRO A 309 -8.56 -15.46 10.04
N GLY A 310 -7.24 -15.40 9.89
CA GLY A 310 -6.30 -15.16 10.98
C GLY A 310 -6.18 -13.70 11.42
N ALA A 311 -6.70 -12.75 10.64
CA ALA A 311 -6.55 -11.33 10.92
C ALA A 311 -7.44 -10.91 12.10
N THR A 312 -6.95 -9.96 12.88
CA THR A 312 -7.76 -9.32 13.94
C THR A 312 -8.42 -8.07 13.38
N VAL A 313 -9.74 -8.06 13.28
CA VAL A 313 -10.50 -6.90 12.78
C VAL A 313 -11.09 -6.11 13.94
N ILE A 314 -10.83 -4.80 13.96
CA ILE A 314 -11.23 -3.85 14.99
C ILE A 314 -12.14 -2.79 14.36
N PRO A 315 -13.46 -2.91 14.53
CA PRO A 315 -14.42 -1.94 13.99
C PRO A 315 -14.41 -0.64 14.80
N VAL A 316 -14.47 0.49 14.10
CA VAL A 316 -14.54 1.82 14.69
C VAL A 316 -15.73 2.57 14.06
N PRO A 317 -16.90 2.62 14.72
CA PRO A 317 -18.10 3.28 14.20
C PRO A 317 -18.00 4.80 14.38
N ALA A 318 -17.07 5.43 13.64
CA ALA A 318 -16.81 6.86 13.74
C ALA A 318 -16.23 7.40 12.43
N GLY A 319 -16.48 8.69 12.19
CA GLY A 319 -15.83 9.42 11.10
C GLY A 319 -14.35 9.71 11.38
N PHE A 320 -13.58 9.98 10.33
CA PHE A 320 -12.13 10.22 10.43
C PHE A 320 -11.76 11.34 11.41
N SER A 321 -12.42 12.50 11.34
CA SER A 321 -12.15 13.64 12.22
C SER A 321 -12.50 13.38 13.68
N GLU A 322 -13.56 12.61 13.94
CA GLU A 322 -13.97 12.20 15.28
C GLU A 322 -12.96 11.22 15.88
N TRP A 323 -12.51 10.24 15.10
CA TRP A 323 -11.50 9.28 15.52
C TRP A 323 -10.15 9.94 15.84
N LEU A 324 -9.72 10.90 15.01
CA LEU A 324 -8.58 11.78 15.32
C LEU A 324 -8.81 12.60 16.59
N GLY A 325 -10.06 13.01 16.82
CA GLY A 325 -10.60 13.62 18.05
C GLY A 325 -10.20 12.88 19.32
N ARG A 326 -10.34 11.55 19.27
CA ARG A 326 -10.09 10.62 20.38
C ARG A 326 -8.61 10.19 20.50
N GLY A 327 -7.74 10.68 19.62
CA GLY A 327 -6.32 10.37 19.68
C GLY A 327 -5.97 8.94 19.26
N LEU A 328 -6.72 8.35 18.32
CA LEU A 328 -6.38 7.05 17.70
C LEU A 328 -6.24 5.88 18.71
N PRO A 329 -7.24 5.63 19.59
CA PRO A 329 -7.09 4.70 20.71
C PRO A 329 -6.81 3.25 20.29
N GLU A 330 -7.32 2.81 19.14
CA GLU A 330 -7.10 1.46 18.60
C GLU A 330 -5.64 1.26 18.19
N LEU A 331 -4.98 2.28 17.60
CA LEU A 331 -3.56 2.20 17.30
C LEU A 331 -2.68 2.23 18.57
N GLN A 332 -3.16 2.90 19.62
CA GLN A 332 -2.50 2.82 20.93
C GLN A 332 -2.67 1.43 21.56
N HIS A 333 -3.85 0.82 21.46
CA HIS A 333 -4.11 -0.54 21.93
C HIS A 333 -3.23 -1.58 21.23
N LEU A 334 -3.01 -1.41 19.92
CA LEU A 334 -2.10 -2.23 19.13
C LEU A 334 -0.61 -1.97 19.43
N GLY A 335 -0.27 -1.00 20.28
CA GLY A 335 1.12 -0.66 20.62
C GLY A 335 1.87 0.07 19.50
N VAL A 336 1.17 0.52 18.45
CA VAL A 336 1.71 1.34 17.35
C VAL A 336 2.01 2.75 17.86
N LEU A 337 1.12 3.30 18.68
CA LEU A 337 1.25 4.64 19.25
C LEU A 337 1.50 4.56 20.76
N ASN A 338 2.39 5.41 21.25
CA ASN A 338 2.53 5.69 22.68
C ASN A 338 1.26 6.37 23.22
N ALA A 339 1.01 6.18 24.51
CA ALA A 339 0.02 6.98 25.24
C ALA A 339 0.34 8.47 25.13
N GLU A 340 -0.67 9.32 25.17
CA GLU A 340 -0.42 10.75 25.34
C GLU A 340 0.29 10.98 26.66
N ILE A 341 1.50 11.52 26.57
CA ILE A 341 2.16 12.11 27.72
C ILE A 341 1.35 13.39 27.99
N GLY A 342 0.63 13.41 29.11
CA GLY A 342 -0.05 14.61 29.57
C GLY A 342 0.93 15.79 29.70
N PRO A 343 0.43 17.03 29.72
CA PRO A 343 1.27 18.23 29.81
C PRO A 343 2.19 18.24 31.03
#